data_AF-A0AAW1A621-F1
#
_entry.id   AF-A0AAW1A621-F1
#
_cell.length_a   1.000
_cell.length_b   1.000
_cell.length_c   1.000
_cell.angle_alpha   90.00
_cell.angle_beta   90.00
_cell.angle_gamma   90.00
#
_symmetry.space_group_name_H-M   'P 1'
#
loop_
_entity.id
_entity.type
_entity.pdbx_description
1 polymer ?
#
loop_
_entity_poly.entity_id
_entity_poly.type
_entity_poly.pdbx_seq_one_letter_code
_entity_poly.pdbx_strand_id
1 'polypeptide(L)' 'MGEKNLTDEQKKFLEESENEFKDRYTEKEAEFMKIKNMELKKPPIIDPWYPINGRYNNDRSDRRRHFNRYSHHRYRPHP' A
#
# COMPACT_ATOMS: atom_id res chain seq x y z
N MET A 1 -24.51 -38.71 8.28
CA MET A 1 -23.29 -38.51 7.47
C MET A 1 -23.42 -39.46 6.29
N GLY A 2 -23.63 -38.95 5.08
CA GLY A 2 -24.02 -39.79 3.94
C GLY A 2 -22.88 -40.71 3.52
N GLU A 3 -22.98 -41.99 3.84
CA GLU A 3 -22.16 -43.02 3.20
C GLU A 3 -22.63 -43.15 1.76
N LYS A 4 -21.97 -42.41 0.87
CA LYS A 4 -22.06 -42.67 -0.56
C LYS A 4 -21.10 -43.80 -0.84
N ASN A 5 -21.61 -44.92 -1.32
CA ASN A 5 -20.82 -46.03 -1.84
C ASN A 5 -19.81 -45.47 -2.85
N LEU A 6 -18.58 -45.20 -2.41
CA LEU A 6 -17.52 -44.69 -3.25
C LEU A 6 -17.19 -45.76 -4.28
N THR A 7 -17.07 -45.37 -5.54
CA THR A 7 -16.53 -46.27 -6.56
C THR A 7 -15.09 -46.62 -6.21
N ASP A 8 -14.61 -47.76 -6.66
CA ASP A 8 -13.25 -48.21 -6.31
C ASP A 8 -12.18 -47.23 -6.81
N GLU A 9 -12.44 -46.55 -7.93
CA GLU A 9 -11.61 -45.44 -8.43
C GLU A 9 -11.58 -44.25 -7.46
N GLN A 10 -12.72 -43.86 -6.87
CA GLN A 10 -12.78 -42.76 -5.91
C GLN A 10 -12.04 -43.10 -4.61
N LYS A 11 -12.14 -44.35 -4.15
CA LYS A 11 -11.40 -44.82 -2.98
C LYS A 11 -9.89 -44.77 -3.24
N LYS A 12 -9.45 -45.26 -4.40
CA LYS A 12 -8.03 -45.24 -4.79
C LYS A 12 -7.50 -43.81 -4.90
N PHE A 13 -8.27 -42.90 -5.48
CA PHE A 13 -7.93 -41.48 -5.55
C PHE A 13 -7.80 -40.84 -4.16
N LEU A 14 -8.72 -41.15 -3.24
CA LEU A 14 -8.65 -40.65 -1.87
C LEU A 14 -7.42 -41.22 -1.15
N GLU A 15 -7.13 -42.51 -1.28
CA GLU A 15 -5.95 -43.13 -0.68
C GLU A 15 -4.64 -42.53 -1.23
N GLU A 16 -4.56 -42.29 -2.54
CA GLU A 16 -3.42 -41.60 -3.18
C GLU A 16 -3.29 -40.17 -2.63
N SER A 17 -4.40 -39.43 -2.55
CA SER A 17 -4.42 -38.05 -2.05
C SER A 17 -4.08 -37.95 -0.56
N GLU A 18 -4.58 -38.88 0.26
CA GLU A 18 -4.31 -38.95 1.70
C GLU A 18 -2.84 -39.25 1.96
N ASN A 19 -2.23 -40.12 1.15
CA ASN A 19 -0.80 -40.41 1.24
C ASN A 19 0.06 -39.24 0.75
N GLU A 20 -0.30 -38.61 -0.37
CA GLU A 20 0.43 -37.46 -0.93
C GLU A 20 0.43 -36.27 0.04
N PHE A 21 -0.70 -36.00 0.68
CA PHE A 21 -0.88 -34.84 1.55
C PHE A 21 -0.86 -35.17 3.04
N LYS A 22 -0.36 -36.36 3.41
CA LYS A 22 -0.32 -36.83 4.79
C LYS A 22 0.41 -35.90 5.74
N ASP A 23 1.52 -35.33 5.26
CA ASP A 23 2.35 -34.43 6.04
C ASP A 23 2.00 -32.94 5.79
N ARG A 24 0.94 -32.65 5.01
CA ARG A 24 0.50 -31.27 4.72
C ARG A 24 0.06 -30.57 6.02
N TYR A 25 0.49 -29.32 6.18
CA TYR A 25 0.30 -28.48 7.37
C TYR A 25 0.89 -29.05 8.66
N THR A 26 1.79 -30.03 8.54
CA THR A 26 2.55 -30.57 9.69
C THR A 26 3.95 -29.96 9.75
N GLU A 27 4.65 -30.19 10.85
CA GLU A 27 6.02 -29.71 11.04
C GLU A 27 7.03 -30.37 10.09
N LYS A 28 6.64 -31.46 9.42
CA LYS A 28 7.48 -32.14 8.43
C LYS A 28 7.41 -31.47 7.05
N GLU A 29 6.35 -30.72 6.76
CA GLU A 29 6.23 -30.00 5.50
C GLU A 29 7.10 -28.73 5.54
N ALA A 30 8.21 -28.78 4.80
CA ALA A 30 9.19 -27.69 4.79
C ALA A 30 8.59 -26.37 4.30
N GLU A 31 7.63 -26.40 3.38
CA GLU A 31 6.95 -25.20 2.88
C GLU A 31 6.07 -24.54 3.93
N PHE A 32 5.29 -25.34 4.65
CA PHE A 32 4.49 -24.85 5.77
C PHE A 32 5.38 -24.25 6.87
N MET A 33 6.46 -24.94 7.25
CA MET A 33 7.36 -24.44 8.28
C MET A 33 8.09 -23.17 7.86
N LYS A 34 8.42 -22.98 6.58
CA LYS A 34 8.97 -21.72 6.06
C LYS A 34 8.01 -20.56 6.29
N ILE A 35 6.71 -20.74 6.02
CA ILE A 35 5.69 -19.71 6.21
C ILE A 35 5.41 -19.49 7.71
N LYS A 36 5.28 -20.58 8.48
CA LYS A 36 5.00 -20.54 9.93
C LYS A 36 6.10 -19.83 10.70
N ASN A 37 7.36 -20.02 10.30
CA ASN A 37 8.52 -19.40 10.94
C ASN A 37 8.90 -18.05 10.33
N MET A 38 8.20 -17.59 9.28
CA MET A 38 8.48 -16.30 8.66
C MET A 38 8.13 -15.17 9.64
N GLU A 39 9.04 -14.21 9.77
CA GLU A 39 8.78 -13.02 10.58
C GLU A 39 7.59 -12.23 10.00
N LEU A 40 6.75 -11.69 10.89
CA LEU A 40 5.60 -10.89 10.50
C LEU A 40 6.06 -9.65 9.73
N LYS A 41 5.74 -9.61 8.44
CA LYS A 41 6.08 -8.49 7.57
C LYS A 41 5.30 -7.25 8.04
N LYS A 42 6.04 -6.17 8.30
CA LYS A 42 5.42 -4.87 8.59
C LYS A 42 4.58 -4.43 7.38
N PRO A 43 3.39 -3.86 7.60
CA PRO A 43 2.59 -3.34 6.51
C PRO A 43 3.36 -2.24 5.77
N PRO A 44 3.13 -2.05 4.47
CA PRO A 44 3.71 -0.93 3.75
C PRO A 44 3.16 0.38 4.35
N ILE A 45 4.05 1.19 4.92
CA ILE A 45 3.73 2.51 5.43
C ILE A 45 4.20 3.51 4.37
N ILE A 46 3.27 4.32 3.87
CA ILE A 46 3.54 5.40 2.93
C ILE A 46 3.23 6.71 3.66
N ASP A 47 4.27 7.50 3.94
CA ASP A 47 4.16 8.81 4.57
C ASP A 47 5.12 9.79 3.87
N PRO A 48 4.63 10.87 3.24
CA PRO A 48 3.24 11.29 3.14
C PRO A 48 2.42 10.46 2.15
N TRP A 49 1.15 10.22 2.49
CA TRP A 49 0.18 9.55 1.62
C TRP A 49 -0.17 10.35 0.35
N TYR A 50 0.07 11.67 0.37
CA TYR A 50 -0.21 12.56 -0.75
C TYR A 50 1.09 13.06 -1.39
N PRO A 51 1.07 13.41 -2.68
CA PRO A 51 2.22 14.05 -3.30
C PRO A 51 2.52 15.36 -2.58
N ILE A 52 3.66 15.44 -1.89
CA ILE A 52 4.22 16.72 -1.48
C ILE A 52 4.51 17.48 -2.78
N ASN A 53 3.59 18.37 -3.13
CA ASN A 53 3.76 19.30 -4.22
C ASN A 53 4.92 20.21 -3.84
N GLY A 54 6.13 19.85 -4.26
CA GLY A 54 7.38 20.58 -4.06
C GLY A 54 7.44 21.89 -4.85
N ARG A 55 6.36 22.68 -4.87
CA ARG A 55 6.27 24.01 -5.49
C ARG A 55 5.25 24.91 -4.79
N TYR A 56 5.20 24.92 -3.45
CA TYR A 56 4.71 26.10 -2.74
C TYR A 56 5.81 27.18 -2.70
N ASN A 57 6.37 27.52 -3.87
CA ASN A 57 6.98 28.83 -4.03
C ASN A 57 5.83 29.81 -3.94
N ASN A 58 5.77 30.50 -2.81
CA ASN A 58 4.89 31.62 -2.56
C ASN A 58 5.23 32.77 -3.55
N ASP A 59 4.85 32.60 -4.82
CA ASP A 59 4.70 33.71 -5.78
C ASP A 59 3.46 34.57 -5.44
N ARG A 60 3.05 34.56 -4.16
CA ARG A 60 2.18 35.57 -3.55
C ARG A 60 2.93 36.89 -3.26
N SER A 61 4.19 37.01 -3.69
CA SER A 61 4.98 38.24 -3.57
C SER A 61 4.74 39.28 -4.68
N ASP A 62 3.92 39.01 -5.71
CA ASP A 62 3.79 39.97 -6.84
C ASP A 62 2.47 40.75 -6.89
N ARG A 63 1.51 40.49 -6.00
CA ARG A 63 0.27 41.29 -5.93
C ARG A 63 0.35 42.52 -5.03
N ARG A 64 1.48 42.77 -4.36
CA ARG A 64 1.67 43.94 -3.48
C ARG A 64 2.56 45.04 -4.06
N ARG A 65 3.06 44.90 -5.29
CA ARG A 65 3.94 45.91 -5.91
C ARG A 65 3.23 46.92 -6.82
N HIS A 66 1.91 46.77 -7.02
CA HIS A 66 1.17 47.58 -7.99
C HIS A 66 0.38 48.78 -7.41
N PHE A 67 0.37 48.97 -6.08
CA PHE A 67 -0.38 50.09 -5.46
C PHE A 67 0.45 51.36 -5.21
N ASN A 68 1.79 51.28 -5.27
CA ASN A 68 2.65 52.41 -4.89
C ASN A 68 3.18 53.25 -6.06
N ARG A 69 2.83 52.92 -7.31
CA ARG A 69 3.37 53.62 -8.49
C ARG A 69 2.50 54.77 -9.02
N TYR A 70 1.28 54.95 -8.51
CA TYR A 70 0.33 55.99 -8.98
C TYR A 70 -0.03 57.06 -7.93
N SER A 71 0.66 57.06 -6.77
CA SER A 71 0.34 57.94 -5.63
C SER A 71 1.45 58.95 -5.27
N HIS A 72 2.28 59.35 -6.24
CA HIS A 72 3.36 60.33 -6.04
C HIS A 72 3.26 61.56 -6.97
N HIS A 73 2.08 61.83 -7.56
CA HIS A 73 1.86 62.98 -8.46
C HIS A 73 0.97 64.07 -7.87
N ARG A 74 0.60 63.98 -6.59
CA ARG A 74 -0.01 65.09 -5.87
C ARG A 74 0.95 65.48 -4.76
N TYR A 75 1.33 66.76 -4.74
CA TYR A 75 2.30 67.40 -3.85
C TYR A 75 3.76 67.41 -4.32
N ARG A 76 4.03 68.34 -5.25
CA ARG A 76 5.25 69.13 -5.17
C ARG A 76 4.88 70.62 -5.27
N PRO A 77 4.99 71.40 -4.18
CA PRO A 77 4.76 72.83 -4.20
C PRO A 77 5.96 73.56 -4.84
N HIS A 78 5.66 74.69 -5.48
CA HIS A 78 6.59 75.59 -6.13
C HIS A 78 7.62 76.17 -5.15
N PRO A 79 8.83 76.48 -5.65
CA PRO A 79 9.26 77.88 -5.68
C PRO A 79 9.54 78.39 -7.10
#